data_AF-A0A5R8K9K6-F1
#
_entry.id   AF-A0A5R8K9K6-F1
#
_cell.length_a   1.000
_cell.length_b   1.000
_cell.length_c   1.000
_cell.angle_alpha   90.00
_cell.angle_beta   90.00
_cell.angle_gamma   90.00
#
_symmetry.space_group_name_H-M   'P 1'
#
loop_
_entity.id
_entity.type
_entity.pdbx_description
1 polymer ?
#
loop_
_entity_poly.entity_id
_entity_poly.type
_entity_poly.pdbx_seq_one_letter_code
_entity_poly.pdbx_strand_id
1 'polypeptide(L)'
;MLAALLLRVLSHNGILPPTLGNFSPLVAFAFAGAIVFPRNLPWWSWAILLLAIDWIVFGSVMWQHANGRFEVLALYVCYALAAWAGSRLRGKVGIIDTLLGTLACSGLFYLVTNTLSWWVDPGYIQKSGATWVQALTTGLPGYPSTLSFFRNSLIADMTGALVLVSVYNAEAIVRNLQRLPLLGLGRHRAA
;
A
#
# COMPACT_ATOMS: atom_id res chain seq x y z
N MET A 1 4.96 10.41 4.56
CA MET A 1 6.02 10.33 3.52
C MET A 1 7.40 10.16 4.11
N LEU A 2 7.88 11.04 4.99
CA LEU A 2 9.17 10.84 5.67
C LEU A 2 9.29 9.50 6.40
N ALA A 3 8.23 9.05 7.08
CA ALA A 3 8.20 7.72 7.71
C ALA A 3 8.33 6.57 6.69
N ALA A 4 7.73 6.70 5.50
CA ALA A 4 7.86 5.71 4.43
C ALA A 4 9.31 5.64 3.93
N LEU A 5 9.90 6.81 3.67
CA LEU A 5 11.30 6.94 3.26
C LEU A 5 12.24 6.35 4.31
N LEU A 6 12.04 6.68 5.60
CA LEU A 6 12.85 6.15 6.70
C LEU A 6 12.77 4.63 6.76
N LEU A 7 11.56 4.04 6.76
CA LEU A 7 11.41 2.59 6.75
C LEU A 7 12.09 1.93 5.55
N ARG A 8 12.00 2.56 4.37
CA ARG A 8 12.65 2.09 3.13
C ARG A 8 14.17 2.12 3.25
N VAL A 9 14.74 3.20 3.79
CA VAL A 9 16.18 3.34 4.05
C VAL A 9 16.66 2.31 5.08
N LEU A 10 15.93 2.15 6.20
CA LEU A 10 16.29 1.18 7.24
C LEU A 10 16.24 -0.26 6.70
N SER A 11 15.25 -0.58 5.87
CA SER A 11 15.15 -1.88 5.21
C SER A 11 16.29 -2.10 4.23
N HIS A 12 16.62 -1.10 3.39
CA HIS A 12 17.68 -1.20 2.40
C HIS A 12 19.06 -1.39 3.02
N ASN A 13 19.32 -0.72 4.16
CA ASN A 13 20.57 -0.85 4.90
C ASN A 13 20.64 -2.08 5.82
N GLY A 14 19.66 -2.99 5.76
CA GLY A 14 19.64 -4.22 6.57
C GLY A 14 19.46 -3.99 8.07
N ILE A 15 19.02 -2.81 8.50
CA ILE A 15 18.78 -2.49 9.91
C ILE A 15 17.51 -3.17 10.41
N LEU A 16 16.50 -3.30 9.54
CA LEU A 16 15.31 -4.08 9.84
C LEU A 16 15.64 -5.58 9.72
N PRO A 17 15.24 -6.40 10.71
CA PRO A 17 15.39 -7.85 10.64
C PRO A 17 14.84 -8.41 9.31
N PRO A 18 15.50 -9.40 8.68
CA PRO A 18 14.99 -10.04 7.46
C PRO A 18 13.58 -10.63 7.61
N THR A 19 13.20 -10.99 8.84
CA THR A 19 11.86 -11.45 9.20
C THR A 19 10.77 -10.39 9.02
N LEU A 20 11.14 -9.10 9.00
CA LEU A 20 10.29 -7.96 8.68
C LEU A 20 10.36 -7.58 7.19
N GLY A 21 10.81 -8.49 6.33
CA GLY A 21 10.79 -8.28 4.88
C GLY A 21 9.43 -7.73 4.42
N ASN A 22 9.47 -6.67 3.61
CA ASN A 22 8.31 -5.96 3.07
C ASN A 22 7.41 -5.24 4.11
N PHE A 23 7.93 -4.93 5.31
CA PHE A 23 7.24 -4.09 6.29
C PHE A 23 7.23 -2.62 5.83
N SER A 24 6.25 -2.25 5.00
CA SER A 24 6.20 -0.95 4.36
C SER A 24 4.75 -0.51 4.14
N PRO A 25 4.25 0.53 4.83
CA PRO A 25 2.84 0.93 4.82
C PRO A 25 2.43 1.75 3.58
N LEU A 26 2.82 1.30 2.38
CA LEU A 26 2.65 2.08 1.14
C LEU A 26 1.19 2.14 0.69
N VAL A 27 0.42 1.05 0.85
CA VAL A 27 -1.01 1.05 0.50
C VAL A 27 -1.77 1.96 1.46
N ALA A 28 -1.43 1.95 2.75
CA ALA A 28 -2.02 2.86 3.72
C ALA A 28 -1.73 4.32 3.39
N PHE A 29 -0.49 4.65 3.02
CA PHE A 29 -0.17 6.00 2.58
C PHE A 29 -0.90 6.40 1.30
N ALA A 30 -1.08 5.49 0.36
CA ALA A 30 -1.85 5.76 -0.85
C ALA A 30 -3.34 5.96 -0.53
N PHE A 31 -4.00 4.97 0.06
CA PHE A 31 -5.45 4.97 0.29
C PHE A 31 -5.86 5.89 1.46
N ALA A 32 -5.41 5.59 2.68
CA ALA A 32 -5.78 6.37 3.86
C ALA A 32 -5.19 7.78 3.79
N GLY A 33 -3.97 7.93 3.27
CA GLY A 33 -3.38 9.24 2.98
C GLY A 33 -4.24 10.08 2.04
N ALA A 34 -4.76 9.50 0.97
CA ALA A 34 -5.67 10.21 0.05
C ALA A 34 -7.03 10.58 0.65
N ILE A 35 -7.39 10.04 1.82
CA ILE A 35 -8.57 10.46 2.60
C ILE A 35 -8.24 11.64 3.52
N VAL A 36 -7.10 11.58 4.23
CA VAL A 36 -6.76 12.53 5.31
C VAL A 36 -5.98 13.78 4.87
N PHE A 37 -5.11 13.71 3.85
CA PHE A 37 -4.27 14.85 3.42
C PHE A 37 -5.05 15.91 2.64
N PRO A 38 -4.59 17.14 2.42
CA PRO A 38 -5.38 18.20 1.76
C PRO A 38 -5.90 17.85 0.34
N ARG A 39 -7.07 18.40 -0.04
CA ARG A 39 -7.70 18.19 -1.36
C ARG A 39 -6.85 18.67 -2.54
N ASN A 40 -5.94 19.61 -2.30
CA ASN A 40 -5.10 20.22 -3.34
C ASN A 40 -4.01 19.27 -3.85
N LEU A 41 -3.76 18.17 -3.14
CA LEU A 41 -2.80 17.15 -3.56
C LEU A 41 -3.52 16.17 -4.51
N PRO A 42 -3.18 16.14 -5.81
CA PRO A 42 -3.86 15.25 -6.74
C PRO A 42 -3.55 13.79 -6.41
N TRP A 43 -4.52 12.89 -6.59
CA TRP A 43 -4.41 11.47 -6.20
C TRP A 43 -3.20 10.76 -6.83
N TRP A 44 -2.82 11.12 -8.06
CA TRP A 44 -1.67 10.52 -8.75
C TRP A 44 -0.33 10.90 -8.12
N SER A 45 -0.26 12.01 -7.39
CA SER A 45 0.99 12.45 -6.75
C SER A 45 1.48 11.45 -5.71
N TRP A 46 0.59 10.66 -5.11
CA TRP A 46 0.96 9.56 -4.21
C TRP A 46 1.84 8.53 -4.91
N ALA A 47 1.45 8.09 -6.11
CA ALA A 47 2.23 7.13 -6.87
C ALA A 47 3.60 7.72 -7.28
N ILE A 48 3.64 8.99 -7.67
CA ILE A 48 4.90 9.69 -8.01
C ILE A 48 5.81 9.84 -6.80
N LEU A 49 5.27 10.20 -5.63
CA LEU A 49 6.05 10.32 -4.40
C LEU A 49 6.63 8.98 -3.96
N LEU A 50 5.85 7.90 -4.04
CA LEU A 50 6.32 6.55 -3.72
C LEU A 50 7.41 6.11 -4.72
N LEU A 51 7.21 6.39 -6.01
CA LEU A 51 8.20 6.11 -7.05
C LEU A 51 9.50 6.90 -6.80
N ALA A 52 9.39 8.16 -6.40
CA ALA A 52 10.54 8.98 -6.07
C ALA A 52 11.29 8.45 -4.84
N ILE A 53 10.57 8.00 -3.80
CA ILE A 53 11.18 7.37 -2.62
C ILE A 53 11.95 6.12 -3.02
N ASP A 54 11.36 5.24 -3.81
CA ASP A 54 12.02 4.02 -4.25
C ASP A 54 13.20 4.33 -5.18
N TRP A 55 13.08 5.33 -6.04
CA TRP A 55 14.20 5.78 -6.88
C TRP A 55 15.35 6.34 -6.04
N ILE A 56 15.07 7.12 -5.00
CA ILE A 56 16.12 7.66 -4.11
C ILE A 56 16.86 6.54 -3.37
N VAL A 57 16.14 5.50 -2.95
CA VAL A 57 16.70 4.42 -2.13
C VAL A 57 17.41 3.37 -2.98
N PHE A 58 16.81 2.95 -4.09
CA PHE A 58 17.28 1.83 -4.91
C PHE A 58 17.92 2.27 -6.24
N GLY A 59 17.75 3.52 -6.67
CA GLY A 59 18.28 4.01 -7.93
C GLY A 59 17.80 3.20 -9.15
N SER A 60 18.68 2.97 -10.11
CA SER A 60 18.38 2.16 -11.30
C SER A 60 18.22 0.66 -11.02
N VAL A 61 18.66 0.19 -9.84
CA VAL A 61 18.65 -1.22 -9.43
C VAL A 61 17.21 -1.75 -9.28
N MET A 62 16.25 -0.87 -8.96
CA MET A 62 14.84 -1.24 -8.86
C MET A 62 14.25 -1.78 -10.18
N TRP A 63 14.84 -1.42 -11.33
CA TRP A 63 14.41 -1.90 -12.65
C TRP A 63 15.04 -3.23 -13.07
N GLN A 64 16.01 -3.72 -12.31
CA GLN A 64 16.76 -4.94 -12.62
C GLN A 64 16.24 -6.17 -11.85
N HIS A 65 15.52 -5.97 -10.75
CA HIS A 65 15.12 -7.05 -9.82
C HIS A 65 13.75 -7.68 -10.11
N ALA A 66 12.85 -6.95 -10.76
CA ALA A 66 11.60 -7.50 -11.24
C ALA A 66 11.82 -7.94 -12.70
N ASN A 67 11.36 -9.12 -13.09
CA ASN A 67 11.60 -9.73 -14.42
C ASN A 67 10.97 -8.95 -15.60
N GLY A 68 10.71 -7.66 -15.42
CA GLY A 68 10.36 -6.67 -16.42
C GLY A 68 10.00 -5.33 -15.76
N ARG A 69 10.21 -4.23 -16.50
CA ARG A 69 9.72 -2.88 -16.14
C ARG A 69 8.21 -2.87 -15.83
N PHE A 70 7.47 -3.84 -16.37
CA PHE A 70 6.03 -3.95 -16.25
C PHE A 70 5.54 -4.27 -14.83
N GLU A 71 6.20 -5.18 -14.10
CA GLU A 71 5.81 -5.51 -12.73
C GLU A 71 5.91 -4.29 -11.81
N VAL A 72 7.06 -3.60 -11.88
CA VAL A 72 7.29 -2.36 -11.13
C VAL A 72 6.22 -1.32 -11.45
N LEU A 73 5.94 -1.09 -12.73
CA LEU A 73 4.89 -0.15 -13.15
C LEU A 73 3.51 -0.55 -12.62
N ALA A 74 3.18 -1.84 -12.65
CA ALA A 74 1.91 -2.34 -12.12
C ALA A 74 1.76 -2.08 -10.62
N LEU A 75 2.84 -2.17 -9.82
CA LEU A 75 2.81 -1.80 -8.39
C LEU A 75 2.35 -0.35 -8.21
N TYR A 76 2.94 0.58 -8.99
CA TYR A 76 2.58 1.99 -8.92
C TYR A 76 1.17 2.27 -9.43
N VAL A 77 0.70 1.51 -10.43
CA VAL A 77 -0.70 1.57 -10.85
C VAL A 77 -1.62 1.14 -9.71
N CYS A 78 -1.30 0.07 -8.97
CA CYS A 78 -2.08 -0.33 -7.81
C CYS A 78 -2.11 0.76 -6.72
N TYR A 79 -0.97 1.40 -6.41
CA TYR A 79 -0.95 2.52 -5.48
C TYR A 79 -1.75 3.72 -5.98
N ALA A 80 -1.67 4.03 -7.28
CA ALA A 80 -2.42 5.11 -7.89
C ALA A 80 -3.94 4.86 -7.82
N LEU A 81 -4.38 3.62 -8.07
CA LEU A 81 -5.77 3.20 -7.95
C LEU A 81 -6.26 3.22 -6.50
N ALA A 82 -5.44 2.80 -5.54
CA ALA A 82 -5.75 2.90 -4.12
C ALA A 82 -5.90 4.37 -3.69
N ALA A 83 -4.98 5.25 -4.10
CA ALA A 83 -5.07 6.68 -3.84
C ALA A 83 -6.27 7.33 -4.53
N TRP A 84 -6.57 6.93 -5.76
CA TRP A 84 -7.77 7.35 -6.47
C TRP A 84 -9.03 6.96 -5.69
N ALA A 85 -9.15 5.70 -5.28
CA ALA A 85 -10.30 5.22 -4.50
C ALA A 85 -10.47 6.01 -3.19
N GLY A 86 -9.38 6.19 -2.42
CA GLY A 86 -9.39 7.00 -1.20
C GLY A 86 -9.83 8.45 -1.46
N SER A 87 -9.35 9.08 -2.53
CA SER A 87 -9.73 10.45 -2.89
C SER A 87 -11.23 10.61 -3.18
N ARG A 88 -11.89 9.57 -3.72
CA ARG A 88 -13.33 9.56 -3.99
C ARG A 88 -14.19 9.38 -2.74
N LEU A 89 -13.61 8.79 -1.70
CA LEU A 89 -14.25 8.50 -0.43
C LEU A 89 -14.06 9.61 0.62
N ARG A 90 -13.12 10.52 0.39
CA ARG A 90 -12.87 11.71 1.21
C ARG A 90 -14.15 12.45 1.59
N GLY A 91 -14.29 12.72 2.89
CA GLY A 91 -15.44 13.43 3.47
C GLY A 91 -16.73 12.60 3.57
N LYS A 92 -16.72 11.35 3.10
CA LYS A 92 -17.87 10.42 3.15
C LYS A 92 -17.67 9.27 4.13
N VAL A 93 -16.41 8.95 4.42
CA VAL A 93 -16.01 7.79 5.23
C VAL A 93 -15.47 8.21 6.59
N GLY A 94 -15.60 7.32 7.57
CA GLY A 94 -15.06 7.49 8.92
C GLY A 94 -13.76 6.72 9.15
N ILE A 95 -13.36 6.63 10.42
CA ILE A 95 -12.17 5.91 10.88
C ILE A 95 -12.26 4.42 10.49
N ILE A 96 -13.36 3.75 10.87
CA ILE A 96 -13.54 2.31 10.64
C ILE A 96 -13.55 2.00 9.14
N ASP A 97 -14.28 2.79 8.35
CA ASP A 97 -14.33 2.64 6.91
C ASP A 97 -12.96 2.80 6.25
N THR A 98 -12.15 3.73 6.76
CA THR A 98 -10.78 3.95 6.26
C THR A 98 -9.89 2.75 6.54
N LEU A 99 -10.01 2.14 7.72
CA LEU A 99 -9.28 0.93 8.09
C LEU A 99 -9.72 -0.28 7.25
N LEU A 100 -11.02 -0.48 7.09
CA LEU A 100 -11.57 -1.56 6.25
C LEU A 100 -11.20 -1.38 4.77
N GLY A 101 -11.24 -0.14 4.27
CA GLY A 101 -10.79 0.20 2.93
C GLY A 101 -9.31 -0.06 2.73
N THR A 102 -8.47 0.24 3.73
CA THR A 102 -7.04 -0.08 3.70
C THR A 102 -6.79 -1.59 3.67
N LEU A 103 -7.51 -2.35 4.51
CA LEU A 103 -7.47 -3.82 4.51
C LEU A 103 -7.84 -4.38 3.12
N ALA A 104 -8.94 -3.89 2.53
CA ALA A 104 -9.39 -4.32 1.21
C ALA A 104 -8.37 -3.98 0.12
N CYS A 105 -7.84 -2.75 0.10
CA CYS A 105 -6.80 -2.35 -0.86
C CYS A 105 -5.53 -3.17 -0.70
N SER A 106 -5.12 -3.51 0.53
CA SER A 106 -3.92 -4.32 0.79
C SER A 106 -4.10 -5.75 0.28
N GLY A 107 -5.28 -6.36 0.51
CA GLY A 107 -5.61 -7.68 -0.02
C GLY A 107 -5.69 -7.70 -1.56
N LEU A 108 -6.29 -6.67 -2.17
CA LEU A 108 -6.35 -6.53 -3.62
C LEU A 108 -4.96 -6.32 -4.23
N PHE A 109 -4.12 -5.48 -3.60
CA PHE A 109 -2.74 -5.31 -4.00
C PHE A 109 -2.02 -6.66 -4.00
N TYR A 110 -2.08 -7.40 -2.89
CA TYR A 110 -1.48 -8.73 -2.78
C TYR A 110 -1.94 -9.69 -3.89
N LEU A 111 -3.26 -9.79 -4.11
CA LEU A 111 -3.82 -10.68 -5.12
C LEU A 111 -3.32 -10.31 -6.53
N VAL A 112 -3.38 -9.03 -6.89
CA VAL A 112 -2.99 -8.53 -8.22
C VAL A 112 -1.49 -8.71 -8.45
N THR A 113 -0.66 -8.33 -7.50
CA THR A 113 0.80 -8.38 -7.68
C THR A 113 1.33 -9.79 -7.75
N ASN A 114 0.79 -10.72 -6.95
CA ASN A 114 1.18 -12.13 -7.02
C ASN A 114 0.62 -12.83 -8.26
N THR A 115 -0.59 -12.47 -8.70
CA THR A 115 -1.13 -12.98 -9.97
C THR A 115 -0.30 -12.48 -11.15
N LEU A 116 0.17 -11.23 -11.10
CA LEU A 116 1.06 -10.70 -12.12
C LEU A 116 2.43 -11.40 -12.10
N SER A 117 3.02 -11.60 -10.92
CA SER A 117 4.27 -12.36 -10.77
C SER A 117 4.12 -13.78 -11.33
N TRP A 118 3.01 -14.45 -11.02
CA TRP A 118 2.68 -15.75 -11.60
C TRP A 118 2.60 -15.70 -13.12
N TRP A 119 2.06 -14.63 -13.70
CA TRP A 119 1.90 -14.49 -15.15
C TRP A 119 3.22 -14.23 -15.88
N VAL A 120 4.06 -13.33 -15.36
CA VAL A 120 5.23 -12.80 -16.08
C VAL A 120 6.56 -13.42 -15.64
N ASP A 121 6.68 -13.90 -14.41
CA ASP A 121 7.93 -14.47 -13.91
C ASP A 121 8.16 -15.87 -14.52
N PRO A 122 9.31 -16.10 -15.20
CA PRO A 122 9.62 -17.38 -15.82
C PRO A 122 9.85 -18.51 -14.81
N GLY A 123 10.11 -18.20 -13.54
CA GLY A 123 10.23 -19.16 -12.45
C GLY A 123 8.96 -19.97 -12.20
N TYR A 124 7.78 -19.42 -12.55
CA TYR A 124 6.55 -20.19 -12.61
C TYR A 124 6.42 -20.87 -13.98
N ILE A 125 7.17 -21.97 -14.18
CA ILE A 125 7.36 -22.64 -15.48
C ILE A 125 6.03 -23.04 -16.14
N GLN A 126 5.10 -23.61 -15.38
CA GLN A 126 3.78 -23.98 -15.87
C GLN A 126 2.75 -22.98 -15.36
N LYS A 127 1.95 -22.37 -16.25
CA LYS A 127 0.83 -21.50 -15.85
C LYS A 127 -0.41 -22.35 -15.62
N SER A 128 -0.62 -22.81 -14.39
CA SER A 128 -1.76 -23.62 -13.98
C SER A 128 -2.37 -23.08 -12.68
N GLY A 129 -3.56 -23.57 -12.32
CA GLY A 129 -4.18 -23.20 -11.05
C GLY A 129 -3.30 -23.58 -9.84
N ALA A 130 -2.54 -24.67 -9.91
CA ALA A 130 -1.65 -25.09 -8.85
C ALA A 130 -0.47 -24.11 -8.65
N THR A 131 0.15 -23.65 -9.74
CA THR A 131 1.25 -22.66 -9.64
C THR A 131 0.74 -21.26 -9.33
N TRP A 132 -0.52 -20.95 -9.66
CA TRP A 132 -1.17 -19.71 -9.22
C TRP A 132 -1.41 -19.71 -7.71
N VAL A 133 -1.92 -20.82 -7.16
CA VAL A 133 -2.03 -21.00 -5.69
C VAL A 133 -0.65 -20.97 -5.04
N GLN A 134 0.37 -21.57 -5.66
CA GLN A 134 1.75 -21.47 -5.19
C GLN A 134 2.19 -20.01 -5.10
N ALA A 135 1.96 -19.21 -6.14
CA ALA A 135 2.30 -17.78 -6.13
C ALA A 135 1.57 -17.01 -5.02
N LEU A 136 0.32 -17.38 -4.73
CA LEU A 136 -0.48 -16.77 -3.66
C LEU A 136 -0.20 -17.30 -2.24
N THR A 137 0.71 -18.26 -2.08
CA THR A 137 0.97 -18.87 -0.76
C THR A 137 2.45 -18.96 -0.42
N THR A 138 3.19 -19.75 -1.18
CA THR A 138 4.59 -20.11 -0.91
C THR A 138 5.58 -19.32 -1.75
N GLY A 139 5.23 -18.93 -2.97
CA GLY A 139 6.14 -18.27 -3.90
C GLY A 139 7.17 -19.21 -4.53
N LEU A 140 8.23 -18.62 -5.09
CA LEU A 140 9.34 -19.35 -5.71
C LEU A 140 10.35 -19.83 -4.65
N PRO A 141 10.99 -20.99 -4.84
CA PRO A 141 12.08 -21.45 -3.98
C PRO A 141 13.21 -20.43 -3.87
N GLY A 142 13.81 -20.30 -2.69
CA GLY A 142 14.89 -19.34 -2.43
C GLY A 142 14.44 -17.98 -1.89
N TYR A 143 13.13 -17.73 -1.86
CA TYR A 143 12.53 -16.53 -1.28
C TYR A 143 11.63 -16.85 -0.08
N PRO A 144 11.41 -15.90 0.84
CA PRO A 144 10.37 -16.04 1.86
C PRO A 144 8.98 -16.24 1.23
N SER A 145 8.09 -16.91 1.97
CA SER A 145 6.72 -17.14 1.50
C SER A 145 5.96 -15.83 1.22
N THR A 146 5.14 -15.83 0.16
CA THR A 146 4.34 -14.66 -0.23
C THR A 146 3.31 -14.31 0.85
N LEU A 147 2.82 -15.29 1.61
CA LEU A 147 2.01 -15.05 2.82
C LEU A 147 2.76 -14.33 3.94
N SER A 148 4.06 -14.60 4.13
CA SER A 148 4.86 -13.89 5.14
C SER A 148 5.07 -12.43 4.74
N PHE A 149 5.32 -12.18 3.44
CA PHE A 149 5.37 -10.82 2.91
C PHE A 149 4.03 -10.12 3.07
N PHE A 150 2.91 -10.77 2.71
CA PHE A 150 1.58 -10.19 2.88
C PHE A 150 1.27 -9.85 4.33
N ARG A 151 1.54 -10.77 5.26
CA ARG A 151 1.35 -10.53 6.69
C ARG A 151 2.10 -9.29 7.14
N ASN A 152 3.39 -9.18 6.79
CA ASN A 152 4.22 -8.05 7.21
C ASN A 152 3.73 -6.73 6.60
N SER A 153 3.39 -6.72 5.31
CA SER A 153 2.85 -5.53 4.64
C SER A 153 1.48 -5.15 5.18
N LEU A 154 0.59 -6.11 5.42
CA LEU A 154 -0.74 -5.87 5.96
C LEU A 154 -0.67 -5.27 7.38
N ILE A 155 0.20 -5.81 8.24
CA ILE A 155 0.43 -5.23 9.57
C ILE A 155 0.93 -3.79 9.43
N ALA A 156 1.92 -3.56 8.57
CA ALA A 156 2.45 -2.22 8.33
C ALA A 156 1.33 -1.27 7.85
N ASP A 157 0.57 -1.66 6.84
CA ASP A 157 -0.53 -0.86 6.27
C ASP A 157 -1.61 -0.56 7.31
N MET A 158 -2.05 -1.55 8.07
CA MET A 158 -3.05 -1.35 9.12
C MET A 158 -2.54 -0.42 10.23
N THR A 159 -1.30 -0.59 10.67
CA THR A 159 -0.67 0.31 11.65
C THR A 159 -0.50 1.71 11.07
N GLY A 160 -0.05 1.83 9.82
CA GLY A 160 0.13 3.11 9.13
C GLY A 160 -1.18 3.87 8.96
N ALA A 161 -2.25 3.18 8.56
CA ALA A 161 -3.58 3.78 8.44
C ALA A 161 -4.12 4.23 9.80
N LEU A 162 -3.95 3.41 10.86
CA LEU A 162 -4.34 3.78 12.22
C LEU A 162 -3.60 5.05 12.69
N VAL A 163 -2.28 5.10 12.51
CA VAL A 163 -1.49 6.30 12.86
C VAL A 163 -1.95 7.52 12.07
N LEU A 164 -2.20 7.38 10.75
CA LEU A 164 -2.66 8.48 9.91
C LEU A 164 -4.01 9.06 10.38
N VAL A 165 -5.00 8.21 10.64
CA VAL A 165 -6.33 8.68 11.09
C VAL A 165 -6.28 9.24 12.51
N SER A 166 -5.45 8.65 13.39
CA SER A 166 -5.25 9.17 14.76
C SER A 166 -4.59 10.54 14.75
N VAL A 167 -3.52 10.73 13.97
CA VAL A 167 -2.82 12.03 13.83
C VAL A 167 -3.75 13.06 13.22
N TYR A 168 -4.48 12.72 12.16
CA TYR A 168 -5.45 13.63 11.55
C TYR A 168 -6.50 14.11 12.56
N ASN A 169 -7.07 13.18 13.34
CA ASN A 169 -8.07 13.55 14.34
C ASN A 169 -7.48 14.35 15.52
N ALA A 170 -6.27 14.02 15.96
CA ALA A 170 -5.57 14.80 16.99
C ALA A 170 -5.30 16.23 16.50
N GLU A 171 -4.80 16.40 15.27
CA GLU A 171 -4.62 17.71 14.65
C GLU A 171 -5.95 18.46 14.53
N ALA A 172 -7.02 17.79 14.09
CA ALA A 172 -8.34 18.39 13.98
C ALA A 172 -8.88 18.89 15.33
N ILE A 173 -8.60 18.16 16.43
CA ILE A 173 -8.94 18.62 17.78
C ILE A 173 -8.13 19.87 18.15
N VAL A 174 -6.81 19.85 17.97
CA VAL A 174 -5.92 20.97 18.32
C VAL A 174 -6.25 22.23 17.52
N ARG A 175 -6.61 22.07 16.25
CA ARG A 175 -6.88 23.17 15.32
C ARG A 175 -8.35 23.53 15.17
N ASN A 176 -9.25 22.92 15.96
CA ASN A 176 -10.70 23.07 15.85
C ASN A 176 -11.24 22.86 14.41
N LEU A 177 -10.69 21.88 13.70
CA LEU A 177 -11.13 21.47 12.36
C LEU A 177 -12.14 20.32 12.42
N GLN A 178 -12.76 20.01 11.29
CA GLN A 178 -13.67 18.87 11.19
C GLN A 178 -12.93 17.54 11.33
N ARG A 179 -13.32 16.77 12.36
CA ARG A 179 -12.80 15.44 12.66
C ARG A 179 -13.39 14.39 11.71
N LEU A 180 -12.64 13.30 11.49
CA LEU A 180 -13.20 12.08 10.92
C LEU A 180 -14.12 11.42 11.96
N PRO A 181 -15.40 11.18 11.63
CA PRO A 181 -16.30 10.44 12.50
C PRO A 181 -15.85 8.97 12.61
N LEU A 182 -16.35 8.25 13.61
CA LEU A 182 -16.02 6.83 13.79
C LEU A 182 -16.45 5.98 12.58
N LEU A 183 -17.70 6.18 12.16
CA LEU A 183 -18.29 5.62 10.94
C LEU A 183 -18.64 6.78 10.01
N GLY A 184 -18.53 6.53 8.71
CA GLY A 184 -18.89 7.48 7.67
C GLY A 184 -20.35 7.88 7.81
N LEU A 185 -20.63 9.13 7.44
CA LEU A 185 -21.99 9.60 7.31
C LEU A 185 -22.61 8.86 6.12
N GLY A 186 -23.19 7.69 6.39
CA GLY A 186 -23.98 6.93 5.42
C GLY A 186 -24.94 7.89 4.74
N ARG A 187 -25.13 7.71 3.42
CA ARG A 187 -26.00 8.49 2.54
C ARG A 187 -27.35 8.84 3.20
N HIS A 188 -27.39 9.92 3.97
CA HIS A 188 -28.61 10.57 4.47
C HIS A 188 -28.59 12.03 4.02
N ARG A 189 -28.57 12.19 2.70
CA ARG A 189 -29.20 13.31 2.01
C ARG A 189 -29.85 12.74 0.75
N ALA A 190 -30.94 11.99 0.95
CA ALA A 190 -32.00 12.03 -0.03
C ALA A 190 -32.66 13.41 0.18
N ALA A 191 -32.33 14.33 -0.73
CA ALA A 191 -33.12 15.54 -0.95
C ALA A 191 -34.29 15.17 -1.85
#